data_AF-A0A3D2GSN7-F1
#
_entry.id   AF-A0A3D2GSN7-F1
#
_cell.length_a   1.000
_cell.length_b   1.000
_cell.length_c   1.000
_cell.angle_alpha   90.00
_cell.angle_beta   90.00
_cell.angle_gamma   90.00
#
_symmetry.space_group_name_H-M   'P 1'
#
loop_
_entity.id
_entity.type
_entity.pdbx_description
1 polymer ?
#
loop_
_entity_poly.entity_id
_entity_poly.type
_entity_poly.pdbx_seq_one_letter_code
_entity_poly.pdbx_strand_id
1 'polypeptide(L)'
;MRHILLSVLAIMTAYACWQIGAPVDARAAEPRLIGTFRDWSAYEFQDANGKVCYMASRPIKDEGNYTRRGEIYALITHRPEERSFDVVSFIAGYTHKAGSDVSVQIGSDNYDLFTQGDTAWTRDGETDR
;
A
#
# COMPACT_ATOMS: atom_id res chain seq x y z
N MET A 1 -43.32 -56.40 34.97
CA MET A 1 -43.33 -56.30 36.44
C MET A 1 -42.40 -55.16 36.83
N ARG A 2 -42.99 -54.09 37.41
CA ARG A 2 -42.37 -52.97 38.17
C ARG A 2 -41.38 -52.00 37.48
N HIS A 3 -41.90 -50.78 37.34
CA HIS A 3 -41.23 -49.49 37.31
C HIS A 3 -40.31 -49.25 38.51
N ILE A 4 -39.20 -48.51 38.32
CA ILE A 4 -38.66 -47.56 39.29
C ILE A 4 -38.16 -46.31 38.53
N LEU A 5 -38.86 -45.19 38.73
CA LEU A 5 -38.37 -43.82 38.50
C LEU A 5 -37.36 -43.47 39.61
N LEU A 6 -36.37 -42.61 39.34
CA LEU A 6 -36.05 -41.44 40.19
C LEU A 6 -34.89 -40.58 39.64
N SER A 7 -35.23 -39.31 39.54
CA SER A 7 -34.46 -38.10 39.24
C SER A 7 -33.14 -37.95 40.00
N VAL A 8 -32.10 -37.45 39.32
CA VAL A 8 -31.07 -36.60 39.97
C VAL A 8 -30.90 -35.33 39.15
N LEU A 9 -31.17 -34.23 39.84
CA LEU A 9 -31.05 -32.85 39.43
C LEU A 9 -29.57 -32.39 39.47
N ALA A 10 -29.24 -31.44 38.61
CA ALA A 10 -28.26 -30.36 38.81
C ALA A 10 -26.76 -30.67 38.86
N ILE A 11 -26.05 -30.27 37.80
CA ILE A 11 -24.77 -29.55 37.92
C ILE A 11 -24.78 -28.37 36.92
N MET A 12 -25.03 -27.17 37.45
CA MET A 12 -24.61 -25.91 36.83
C MET A 12 -23.10 -25.76 37.03
N THR A 13 -22.33 -25.43 36.00
CA THR A 13 -21.15 -24.54 36.11
C THR A 13 -20.72 -24.05 34.73
N ALA A 14 -20.43 -22.76 34.68
CA ALA A 14 -20.21 -21.94 33.50
C ALA A 14 -18.93 -22.28 32.74
N TYR A 15 -19.03 -22.37 31.41
CA TYR A 15 -17.92 -22.08 30.51
C TYR A 15 -18.44 -21.22 29.34
N ALA A 16 -18.97 -20.05 29.67
CA ALA A 16 -18.90 -18.92 28.76
C ALA A 16 -17.43 -18.46 28.76
N CYS A 17 -16.58 -19.18 28.01
CA CYS A 17 -15.24 -18.72 27.73
C CYS A 17 -15.40 -17.55 26.75
N TRP A 18 -15.51 -16.37 27.35
CA TRP A 18 -15.32 -15.05 26.76
C TRP A 18 -14.00 -15.10 25.99
N GLN A 19 -14.07 -15.40 24.70
CA GLN A 19 -12.94 -15.26 23.79
C GLN A 19 -12.76 -13.75 23.58
N ILE A 20 -12.04 -13.10 24.48
CA ILE A 20 -11.40 -11.81 24.21
C ILE A 20 -10.32 -12.15 23.17
N GLY A 21 -10.72 -12.15 21.90
CA GLY A 21 -9.77 -12.17 20.80
C GLY A 21 -8.84 -10.98 20.99
N ALA A 22 -7.55 -11.24 21.21
CA ALA A 22 -6.56 -10.18 21.22
C ALA A 22 -6.67 -9.43 19.87
N PRO A 23 -6.61 -8.09 19.87
CA PRO A 23 -6.54 -7.36 18.62
C PRO A 23 -5.27 -7.83 17.89
N VAL A 24 -5.46 -8.48 16.75
CA VAL A 24 -4.37 -8.69 15.79
C VAL A 24 -4.07 -7.30 15.25
N ASP A 25 -2.98 -6.70 15.71
CA ASP A 25 -2.41 -5.51 15.10
C ASP A 25 -2.04 -5.87 13.66
N ALA A 26 -2.93 -5.54 12.72
CA ALA A 26 -2.67 -5.60 11.29
C ALA A 26 -1.73 -4.45 10.91
N ARG A 27 -0.48 -4.50 11.41
CA ARG A 27 0.58 -3.64 10.93
C ARG A 27 1.03 -4.17 9.58
N ALA A 28 0.84 -3.36 8.53
CA ALA A 28 1.43 -3.65 7.22
C ALA A 28 2.93 -3.90 7.40
N ALA A 29 3.45 -4.97 6.80
CA ALA A 29 4.86 -5.29 6.92
C ALA A 29 5.71 -4.16 6.33
N GLU A 30 6.82 -3.81 7.00
CA GLU A 30 7.74 -2.81 6.45
C GLU A 30 8.30 -3.29 5.10
N PRO A 31 8.46 -2.39 4.11
CA PRO A 31 9.08 -2.74 2.84
C PRO A 31 10.48 -3.33 3.00
N ARG A 32 10.64 -4.56 2.50
CA ARG A 32 11.92 -5.25 2.46
C ARG A 32 12.62 -4.96 1.14
N LEU A 33 13.85 -4.45 1.20
CA LEU A 33 14.71 -4.29 0.02
C LEU A 33 15.00 -5.68 -0.60
N ILE A 34 14.80 -5.80 -1.91
CA ILE A 34 15.12 -7.01 -2.68
C ILE A 34 16.30 -6.81 -3.63
N GLY A 35 16.67 -5.56 -3.92
CA GLY A 35 17.88 -5.24 -4.67
C GLY A 35 17.98 -3.77 -5.05
N THR A 36 19.19 -3.35 -5.43
CA THR A 36 19.48 -2.01 -5.94
C THR A 36 20.14 -2.14 -7.30
N PHE A 37 19.66 -1.36 -8.27
CA PHE A 37 20.01 -1.44 -9.67
C PHE A 37 20.21 -0.01 -10.21
N ARG A 38 21.47 0.45 -10.23
CA ARG A 38 21.81 1.86 -10.52
C ARG A 38 21.03 2.80 -9.59
N ASP A 39 20.25 3.73 -10.14
CA ASP A 39 19.48 4.74 -9.39
C ASP A 39 18.14 4.22 -8.85
N TRP A 40 17.85 2.93 -9.00
CA TRP A 40 16.60 2.30 -8.55
C TRP A 40 16.86 1.32 -7.41
N SER A 41 15.97 1.30 -6.43
CA SER A 41 15.89 0.25 -5.42
C SER A 41 14.54 -0.42 -5.48
N ALA A 42 14.53 -1.75 -5.48
CA ALA A 42 13.33 -2.57 -5.53
C ALA A 42 13.01 -3.13 -4.14
N TYR A 43 11.74 -3.14 -3.80
CA TYR A 43 11.21 -3.54 -2.51
C TYR A 43 10.02 -4.48 -2.67
N GLU A 44 9.77 -5.28 -1.65
CA GLU A 44 8.52 -6.01 -1.51
C GLU A 44 7.96 -5.91 -0.08
N PHE A 45 6.65 -5.95 0.05
CA PHE A 45 5.97 -6.14 1.34
C PHE A 45 4.64 -6.87 1.15
N GLN A 46 4.04 -7.26 2.28
CA GLN A 46 2.69 -7.80 2.32
C GLN A 46 1.75 -6.74 2.90
N ASP A 47 0.71 -6.38 2.16
CA ASP A 47 -0.41 -5.60 2.68
C ASP A 47 -1.65 -6.48 2.89
N ALA A 48 -2.80 -5.87 3.17
CA ALA A 48 -4.04 -6.60 3.41
C ALA A 48 -4.58 -7.34 2.16
N ASN A 49 -4.21 -6.89 0.96
CA ASN A 49 -4.66 -7.43 -0.33
C ASN A 49 -3.65 -8.41 -0.94
N GLY A 50 -2.41 -8.47 -0.43
CA GLY A 50 -1.41 -9.45 -0.82
C GLY A 50 -0.04 -8.83 -1.03
N LYS A 51 0.73 -9.43 -1.94
CA LYS A 51 2.11 -9.00 -2.20
C LYS A 51 2.10 -7.68 -2.97
N VAL A 52 2.87 -6.72 -2.48
CA VAL A 52 3.18 -5.49 -3.22
C VAL A 52 4.67 -5.49 -3.54
N CYS A 53 5.00 -5.31 -4.82
CA CYS A 53 6.37 -5.11 -5.28
C CYS A 53 6.45 -3.72 -5.89
N TYR A 54 7.45 -2.93 -5.51
CA TYR A 54 7.67 -1.64 -6.15
C TYR A 54 9.15 -1.36 -6.29
N MET A 55 9.51 -0.54 -7.28
CA MET A 55 10.81 0.08 -7.34
C MET A 55 10.67 1.59 -7.17
N ALA A 56 11.64 2.19 -6.50
CA ALA A 56 11.69 3.62 -6.26
C ALA A 56 13.05 4.18 -6.68
N SER A 57 13.03 5.36 -7.27
CA SER A 57 14.21 6.17 -7.57
C SER A 57 14.05 7.56 -6.99
N ARG A 58 15.13 8.07 -6.40
CA ARG A 58 15.24 9.47 -5.98
C ARG A 58 15.79 10.32 -7.12
N PRO A 59 15.45 11.60 -7.21
CA PRO A 59 16.02 12.48 -8.23
C PRO A 59 17.54 12.57 -8.09
N ILE A 60 18.25 12.51 -9.21
CA ILE A 60 19.70 12.81 -9.27
C ILE A 60 19.93 14.32 -9.05
N LYS A 61 18.97 15.13 -9.50
CA LYS A 61 18.94 16.58 -9.34
C LYS A 61 17.50 17.01 -9.10
N ASP A 62 17.30 17.90 -8.14
CA ASP A 62 16.05 18.60 -7.96
C ASP A 62 16.32 20.11 -7.81
N GLU A 63 15.42 20.92 -8.37
CA GLU A 63 15.54 22.37 -8.40
C GLU A 63 14.20 23.00 -8.08
N GLY A 64 14.23 24.16 -7.43
CA GLY A 64 13.05 24.94 -7.12
C GLY A 64 13.25 25.81 -5.89
N ASN A 65 12.33 26.74 -5.67
CA ASN A 65 12.34 27.60 -4.50
C ASN A 65 11.30 27.08 -3.50
N TYR A 66 11.75 26.24 -2.56
CA TYR A 66 10.90 25.59 -1.58
C TYR A 66 11.26 26.03 -0.16
N THR A 67 10.28 26.45 0.64
CA THR A 67 10.48 26.70 2.07
C THR A 67 10.59 25.39 2.86
N ARG A 68 9.87 24.35 2.42
CA ARG A 68 9.91 22.99 2.97
C ARG A 68 9.51 22.01 1.87
N ARG A 69 10.27 20.93 1.72
CA ARG A 69 9.99 19.83 0.79
C ARG A 69 10.40 18.52 1.44
N GLY A 70 9.55 17.50 1.30
CA GLY A 70 9.82 16.14 1.74
C GLY A 70 10.61 15.33 0.71
N GLU A 71 10.64 14.02 0.92
CA GLU A 71 11.28 13.08 -0.01
C GLU A 71 10.56 13.07 -1.37
N ILE A 72 11.34 12.79 -2.43
CA ILE A 72 10.88 12.80 -3.81
C ILE A 72 11.16 11.44 -4.40
N TYR A 73 10.17 10.85 -5.07
CA TYR A 73 10.30 9.54 -5.67
C TYR A 73 9.62 9.48 -7.03
N ALA A 74 10.26 8.79 -7.97
CA ALA A 74 9.57 8.09 -9.04
C ALA A 74 9.36 6.64 -8.60
N LEU A 75 8.16 6.10 -8.79
CA LEU A 75 7.80 4.74 -8.41
C LEU A 75 7.22 3.98 -9.60
N ILE A 76 7.50 2.67 -9.63
CA ILE A 76 6.80 1.70 -10.49
C ILE A 76 6.31 0.58 -9.58
N THR A 77 5.00 0.32 -9.59
CA THR A 77 4.35 -0.59 -8.63
C THR A 77 3.64 -1.75 -9.33
N HIS A 78 3.78 -2.94 -8.75
CA HIS A 78 3.02 -4.15 -9.11
C HIS A 78 2.25 -4.67 -7.89
N ARG A 79 0.97 -4.98 -8.11
CA ARG A 79 0.05 -5.65 -7.19
C ARG A 79 -0.54 -6.87 -7.90
N PRO A 80 0.16 -8.02 -7.90
CA PRO A 80 -0.22 -9.19 -8.69
C PRO A 80 -1.62 -9.73 -8.37
N GLU A 81 -2.01 -9.71 -7.09
CA GLU A 81 -3.32 -10.14 -6.61
C GLU A 81 -4.46 -9.28 -7.16
N GLU A 82 -4.19 -8.00 -7.43
CA GLU A 82 -5.11 -7.04 -8.04
C GLU A 82 -4.99 -7.01 -9.57
N ARG A 83 -4.07 -7.80 -10.16
CA ARG A 83 -3.70 -7.77 -11.59
C ARG A 83 -3.28 -6.37 -12.08
N SER A 84 -2.69 -5.59 -11.19
CA SER A 84 -2.20 -4.24 -11.49
C SER A 84 -0.68 -4.28 -11.63
N PHE A 85 -0.17 -3.83 -12.78
CA PHE A 85 1.24 -3.90 -13.12
C PHE A 85 1.67 -2.61 -13.80
N ASP A 86 2.96 -2.29 -13.67
CA ASP A 86 3.62 -1.18 -14.35
C ASP A 86 3.16 0.21 -13.89
N VAL A 87 2.37 0.31 -12.81
CA VAL A 87 1.78 1.58 -12.38
C VAL A 87 2.85 2.59 -12.01
N VAL A 88 2.97 3.65 -12.82
CA VAL A 88 3.95 4.72 -12.67
C VAL A 88 3.36 5.85 -11.84
N SER A 89 4.11 6.29 -10.83
CA SER A 89 3.72 7.45 -10.02
C SER A 89 4.90 8.26 -9.52
N PHE A 90 4.62 9.51 -9.16
CA PHE A 90 5.62 10.46 -8.70
C PHE A 90 5.16 11.10 -7.39
N ILE A 91 6.02 11.05 -6.38
CA ILE A 91 5.86 11.80 -5.13
C ILE A 91 6.74 13.04 -5.23
N ALA A 92 6.14 14.23 -5.17
CA ALA A 92 6.86 15.49 -5.35
C ALA A 92 7.45 16.06 -4.05
N GLY A 93 7.18 15.43 -2.90
CA GLY A 93 7.60 15.90 -1.57
C GLY A 93 6.72 17.03 -1.01
N TYR A 94 5.55 17.28 -1.59
CA TYR A 94 4.54 18.21 -1.09
C TYR A 94 3.14 17.82 -1.61
N THR A 95 2.10 18.26 -0.91
CA THR A 95 0.71 18.05 -1.36
C THR A 95 0.39 18.94 -2.55
N HIS A 96 -0.16 18.35 -3.61
CA HIS A 96 -0.63 19.06 -4.78
C HIS A 96 -1.91 19.84 -4.49
N LYS A 97 -2.18 20.87 -5.29
CA LYS A 97 -3.48 21.54 -5.26
C LYS A 97 -4.55 20.54 -5.71
N ALA A 98 -5.64 20.42 -4.97
CA ALA A 98 -6.74 19.54 -5.35
C ALA A 98 -7.26 19.87 -6.76
N GLY A 99 -7.42 18.83 -7.58
CA GLY A 99 -7.85 18.96 -8.98
C GLY A 99 -6.82 19.58 -9.93
N SER A 100 -5.55 19.71 -9.50
CA SER A 100 -4.47 20.08 -10.41
C SER A 100 -3.88 18.85 -11.09
N ASP A 101 -3.27 19.10 -12.24
CA ASP A 101 -2.49 18.10 -12.98
C ASP A 101 -1.00 18.40 -12.84
N VAL A 102 -0.19 17.37 -13.08
CA VAL A 102 1.28 17.45 -13.15
C VAL A 102 1.70 17.07 -14.56
N SER A 103 2.49 17.93 -15.21
CA SER A 103 3.11 17.61 -16.48
C SER A 103 4.47 16.96 -16.24
N VAL A 104 4.68 15.77 -16.80
CA VAL A 104 5.95 15.04 -16.75
C VAL A 104 6.48 14.93 -18.18
N GLN A 105 7.75 15.30 -18.36
CA GLN A 105 8.45 15.15 -19.63
C GLN A 105 9.47 14.03 -19.55
N ILE A 106 9.43 13.09 -20.49
CA ILE A 106 10.41 12.01 -20.63
C ILE A 106 10.93 12.04 -22.06
N GLY A 107 12.20 12.42 -22.23
CA GLY A 107 12.74 12.66 -23.56
C GLY A 107 12.00 13.80 -24.27
N SER A 108 11.37 13.52 -25.41
CA SER A 108 10.53 14.47 -26.15
C SER A 108 9.05 14.43 -25.76
N ASP A 109 8.65 13.40 -25.01
CA ASP A 109 7.24 13.09 -24.78
C ASP A 109 6.76 13.76 -23.50
N ASN A 110 5.50 14.23 -23.51
CA ASN A 110 4.87 14.88 -22.37
C ASN A 110 3.63 14.11 -21.94
N TYR A 111 3.45 13.99 -20.63
CA TYR A 111 2.35 13.26 -20.00
C TYR A 111 1.68 14.15 -18.96
N ASP A 112 0.35 14.21 -18.99
CA ASP A 112 -0.45 14.92 -17.99
C ASP A 112 -1.00 13.93 -16.97
N LEU A 113 -0.44 13.97 -15.77
CA LEU A 113 -0.78 13.10 -14.65
C LEU A 113 -1.84 13.76 -13.76
N PHE A 114 -2.75 12.96 -13.22
CA PHE A 114 -3.69 13.44 -12.22
C PHE A 114 -3.06 13.39 -10.83
N THR A 115 -3.46 14.29 -9.93
CA THR A 115 -2.93 14.33 -8.57
C THR A 115 -3.91 13.79 -7.54
N GLN A 116 -3.37 13.07 -6.54
CA GLN A 116 -4.10 12.68 -5.34
C GLN A 116 -3.16 12.85 -4.14
N GLY A 117 -3.45 13.82 -3.27
CA GLY A 117 -2.58 14.14 -2.15
C GLY A 117 -1.23 14.68 -2.62
N ASP A 118 -0.14 13.99 -2.27
CA ASP A 118 1.25 14.31 -2.64
C ASP A 118 1.77 13.51 -3.84
N THR A 119 0.92 12.67 -4.43
CA THR A 119 1.30 11.75 -5.49
C THR A 119 0.61 12.12 -6.80
N ALA A 120 1.35 12.08 -7.91
CA ALA A 120 0.86 12.21 -9.27
C ALA A 120 0.90 10.84 -9.97
N TRP A 121 -0.16 10.51 -10.71
CA TRP A 121 -0.38 9.21 -11.33
C TRP A 121 -0.69 9.36 -12.82
N THR A 122 -0.22 8.41 -13.62
CA THR A 122 -0.70 8.21 -15.00
C THR A 122 -2.21 7.97 -15.00
N ARG A 123 -2.88 8.31 -16.10
CA ARG A 123 -4.36 8.25 -16.16
C ARG A 123 -4.89 6.87 -16.48
N ASP A 124 -4.08 6.02 -17.09
CA ASP A 124 -4.43 4.69 -17.53
C ASP A 124 -3.19 3.79 -17.67
N GLY A 125 -3.43 2.48 -17.72
CA GLY A 125 -2.37 1.48 -17.84
C GLY A 125 -1.79 1.33 -19.26
N GLU A 126 -2.28 2.07 -20.24
CA GLU A 126 -1.62 2.19 -21.55
C GLU A 126 -0.45 3.17 -21.43
N THR A 127 -0.67 4.30 -20.76
CA THR A 127 0.34 5.33 -20.49
C THR A 127 1.46 4.85 -19.56
N ASP A 128 1.20 3.83 -18.74
CA ASP A 128 2.19 3.21 -17.85
C ASP A 128 3.30 2.42 -18.57
N ARG A 129 3.18 2.17 -19.89
CA ARG A 129 4.08 1.29 -20.66
C ARG A 129 4.78 2.00 -21.80
#